data_AF-A0AAN8PUI2-F1
#
_entry.id   AF-A0AAN8PUI2-F1
#
_cell.length_a   1.000
_cell.length_b   1.000
_cell.length_c   1.000
_cell.angle_alpha   90.00
_cell.angle_beta   90.00
_cell.angle_gamma   90.00
#
_symmetry.space_group_name_H-M   'P 1'
#
loop_
_entity.id
_entity.type
_entity.pdbx_description
1 polymer ?
#
loop_
_entity_poly.entity_id
_entity_poly.type
_entity_poly.pdbx_seq_one_letter_code
_entity_poly.pdbx_strand_id
1 'polypeptide(L)'
;MSTEESPKLHLYIARIIVWTMYNAASTGALVVTIIFWTSMYPSISSDGPIENINLQVHLINSLIIFIEHFVTAVPLRILHFSYPFAYLLLYTIFSATFWAGDHSRVIYGILDWNKPGLATGMVFLVGLIVVPALHFLFYLIYKFRVFVYMRLLAQ
;
A
#
# COMPACT_ATOMS: atom_id res chain seq x y z
N MET A 1 -9.03 8.33 -42.69
CA MET A 1 -8.23 8.65 -41.49
C MET A 1 -8.34 7.43 -40.58
N SER A 2 -7.32 6.56 -40.62
CA SER A 2 -7.39 5.15 -40.23
C SER A 2 -7.31 4.95 -38.71
N THR A 3 -8.09 3.99 -38.23
CA THR A 3 -8.30 3.54 -36.85
C THR A 3 -7.12 2.74 -36.25
N GLU A 4 -5.90 2.91 -36.77
CA GLU A 4 -4.70 2.14 -36.37
C GLU A 4 -4.00 2.65 -35.10
N GLU A 5 -4.40 3.81 -34.55
CA GLU A 5 -3.88 4.29 -33.25
C GLU A 5 -4.42 3.48 -32.05
N SER A 6 -5.49 2.71 -32.26
CA SER A 6 -6.29 2.03 -31.22
C SER A 6 -5.51 1.04 -30.33
N PRO A 7 -4.70 0.08 -30.85
CA PRO A 7 -4.10 -0.96 -29.99
C PRO A 7 -2.98 -0.45 -29.08
N LYS A 8 -2.22 0.54 -29.54
CA LYS A 8 -1.06 1.07 -28.79
C LYS A 8 -1.50 1.95 -27.61
N LEU A 9 -2.62 2.67 -27.77
CA LEU A 9 -3.17 3.51 -26.72
C LEU A 9 -3.65 2.68 -25.52
N HIS A 10 -4.40 1.60 -25.76
CA HIS A 10 -4.88 0.73 -24.69
C HIS A 10 -3.72 0.09 -23.90
N LEU A 11 -2.67 -0.37 -24.58
CA LEU A 11 -1.48 -0.92 -23.94
C LEU A 11 -0.71 0.14 -23.13
N TYR A 12 -0.63 1.37 -23.64
CA TYR A 12 0.01 2.49 -22.93
C TYR A 12 -0.74 2.84 -21.64
N ILE A 13 -2.08 2.98 -21.72
CA ILE A 13 -2.93 3.25 -20.56
C ILE A 13 -2.83 2.12 -19.54
N ALA A 14 -2.91 0.86 -19.98
CA ALA A 14 -2.78 -0.30 -19.10
C ALA A 14 -1.45 -0.29 -18.35
N ARG A 15 -0.33 0.04 -19.01
CA ARG A 15 0.98 0.14 -18.37
C ARG A 15 1.03 1.23 -17.30
N ILE A 16 0.43 2.41 -17.56
CA ILE A 16 0.36 3.49 -16.56
C ILE A 16 -0.45 3.05 -15.34
N ILE A 17 -1.62 2.44 -15.57
CA ILE A 17 -2.50 1.98 -14.49
C ILE A 17 -1.78 0.92 -13.66
N VAL A 18 -1.25 -0.12 -14.30
CA VAL A 18 -0.52 -1.19 -13.61
C VAL A 18 0.66 -0.65 -12.84
N TRP A 19 1.46 0.24 -13.42
CA TRP A 19 2.62 0.81 -12.74
C TRP A 19 2.23 1.70 -11.55
N THR A 20 1.18 2.50 -11.69
CA THR A 20 0.65 3.34 -10.60
C THR A 20 0.13 2.47 -9.45
N MET A 21 -0.68 1.47 -9.79
CA MET A 21 -1.23 0.50 -8.83
C MET A 21 -0.12 -0.30 -8.17
N TYR A 22 0.90 -0.71 -8.91
CA TYR A 22 2.06 -1.39 -8.36
C TYR A 22 2.74 -0.55 -7.29
N ASN A 23 3.05 0.73 -7.55
CA ASN A 23 3.68 1.59 -6.54
C ASN A 23 2.81 1.77 -5.29
N ALA A 24 1.49 1.91 -5.45
CA ALA A 24 0.56 2.06 -4.33
C ALA A 24 0.41 0.76 -3.53
N ALA A 25 0.13 -0.36 -4.21
CA ALA A 25 -0.10 -1.68 -3.60
C ALA A 25 1.15 -2.20 -2.89
N SER A 26 2.34 -1.96 -3.48
CA SER A 26 3.62 -2.34 -2.91
C SER A 26 3.77 -1.85 -1.47
N THR A 27 3.68 -0.53 -1.30
CA THR A 27 3.81 0.09 0.02
C THR A 27 2.57 -0.15 0.87
N GLY A 28 1.38 -0.07 0.28
CA GLY A 28 0.10 -0.21 0.98
C GLY A 28 -0.08 -1.57 1.67
N ALA A 29 0.35 -2.66 1.03
CA ALA A 29 0.23 -4.00 1.61
C ALA A 29 0.95 -4.14 2.96
N LEU A 30 2.20 -3.65 3.04
CA LEU A 30 2.95 -3.66 4.30
C LEU A 30 2.39 -2.68 5.31
N VAL A 31 1.95 -1.49 4.88
CA VAL A 31 1.29 -0.52 5.79
C VAL A 31 0.10 -1.16 6.49
N VAL A 32 -0.83 -1.74 5.70
CA VAL A 32 -2.04 -2.37 6.24
C VAL A 32 -1.68 -3.56 7.14
N THR A 33 -0.68 -4.35 6.77
CA THR A 33 -0.20 -5.48 7.57
C THR A 33 0.37 -5.04 8.91
N ILE A 34 1.27 -4.05 8.91
CA ILE A 34 1.89 -3.52 10.13
C ILE A 34 0.82 -2.92 11.03
N ILE A 35 -0.05 -2.05 10.49
CA ILE A 35 -1.11 -1.41 11.26
C ILE A 35 -2.05 -2.46 11.87
N PHE A 36 -2.48 -3.45 11.08
CA PHE A 36 -3.35 -4.50 11.59
C PHE A 36 -2.70 -5.24 12.75
N TRP A 37 -1.52 -5.84 12.56
CA TRP A 37 -0.91 -6.70 13.57
C TRP A 37 -0.43 -5.95 14.81
N THR A 38 -0.03 -4.68 14.67
CA THR A 38 0.47 -3.88 15.81
C THR A 38 -0.62 -3.15 16.56
N SER A 39 -1.65 -2.66 15.87
CA SER A 39 -2.58 -1.67 16.42
C SER A 39 -4.02 -2.19 16.50
N MET A 40 -4.41 -3.15 15.67
CA MET A 40 -5.80 -3.65 15.61
C MET A 40 -5.94 -5.06 16.18
N TYR A 41 -5.07 -5.98 15.76
CA TYR A 41 -5.11 -7.38 16.17
C TYR A 41 -5.14 -7.56 17.69
N PRO A 42 -4.34 -6.85 18.51
CA PRO A 42 -4.39 -6.99 19.96
C PRO A 42 -5.75 -6.68 20.59
N SER A 43 -6.58 -5.85 19.93
CA SER A 43 -7.91 -5.48 20.41
C SER A 43 -9.02 -6.47 20.02
N ILE A 44 -8.76 -7.33 19.03
CA ILE A 44 -9.71 -8.33 18.53
C ILE A 44 -9.26 -9.77 18.86
N SER A 45 -8.00 -9.98 19.24
CA SER A 45 -7.44 -11.27 19.63
C SER A 45 -7.82 -11.62 21.07
N SER A 46 -9.11 -11.88 21.33
CA SER A 46 -9.55 -12.44 22.60
C SER A 46 -9.47 -13.97 22.54
N ASP A 47 -8.37 -14.56 23.05
CA ASP A 47 -8.11 -15.99 23.32
C ASP A 47 -8.43 -17.03 22.22
N GLY A 48 -8.84 -16.61 21.03
CA GLY A 48 -9.23 -17.45 19.91
C GLY A 48 -8.16 -17.54 18.81
N PRO A 49 -8.29 -18.52 17.90
CA PRO A 49 -7.39 -18.64 16.76
C PRO A 49 -7.51 -17.43 15.82
N ILE A 50 -6.43 -17.12 15.10
CA ILE A 50 -6.44 -16.10 14.04
C ILE A 50 -7.45 -16.50 12.97
N GLU A 51 -8.40 -15.61 12.66
CA GLU A 51 -9.32 -15.84 11.55
C GLU A 51 -8.59 -15.86 10.21
N ASN A 52 -8.93 -16.83 9.35
CA ASN A 52 -8.30 -17.01 8.04
C ASN A 52 -8.38 -15.74 7.17
N ILE A 53 -9.46 -14.98 7.26
CA ILE A 53 -9.63 -13.74 6.50
C ILE A 53 -8.56 -12.70 6.90
N ASN A 54 -8.28 -12.55 8.19
CA ASN A 54 -7.26 -11.63 8.70
C ASN A 54 -5.87 -12.05 8.26
N LEU A 55 -5.59 -13.36 8.23
CA LEU A 55 -4.33 -13.87 7.69
C LEU A 55 -4.20 -13.56 6.19
N GLN A 56 -5.28 -13.75 5.42
CA GLN A 56 -5.28 -13.56 3.98
C GLN A 56 -5.08 -12.09 3.58
N VAL A 57 -5.90 -11.18 4.12
CA VAL A 57 -5.91 -9.77 3.70
C VAL A 57 -4.70 -8.98 4.22
N HIS A 58 -4.01 -9.48 5.24
CA HIS A 58 -2.82 -8.84 5.81
C HIS A 58 -1.54 -9.60 5.44
N LEU A 59 -1.32 -10.80 6.02
CA LEU A 59 -0.06 -11.51 5.86
C LEU A 59 0.15 -12.03 4.43
N ILE A 60 -0.81 -12.80 3.90
CA ILE A 60 -0.69 -13.41 2.56
C ILE A 60 -0.61 -12.31 1.49
N ASN A 61 -1.42 -11.26 1.61
CA ASN A 61 -1.36 -10.08 0.74
C ASN A 61 0.05 -9.47 0.68
N SER A 62 0.72 -9.25 1.83
CA SER A 62 2.10 -8.75 1.85
C SER A 62 3.11 -9.73 1.25
N LEU A 63 2.96 -11.03 1.50
CA LEU A 63 3.83 -12.06 0.92
C LEU A 63 3.74 -12.07 -0.62
N ILE A 64 2.53 -11.94 -1.16
CA ILE A 64 2.33 -11.84 -2.62
C ILE A 64 3.06 -10.64 -3.19
N ILE A 65 2.96 -9.46 -2.55
CA ILE A 65 3.67 -8.25 -3.00
C ILE A 65 5.19 -8.41 -2.95
N PHE A 66 5.72 -9.08 -1.92
CA PHE A 66 7.15 -9.41 -1.86
C PHE A 66 7.56 -10.30 -3.03
N ILE A 67 6.81 -11.37 -3.29
CA ILE A 67 7.07 -12.26 -4.44
C ILE A 67 7.00 -11.48 -5.75
N GLU A 68 6.00 -10.62 -5.92
CA GLU A 68 5.82 -9.81 -7.13
C GLU A 68 7.03 -8.91 -7.41
N HIS A 69 7.67 -8.37 -6.36
CA HIS A 69 8.90 -7.61 -6.51
C HIS A 69 10.06 -8.44 -7.01
N PHE A 70 10.11 -9.76 -6.81
CA PHE A 70 11.21 -10.59 -7.34
C PHE A 70 10.90 -11.11 -8.74
N VAL A 71 9.64 -11.44 -9.01
CA VAL A 71 9.19 -12.05 -10.28
C VAL A 71 9.07 -11.03 -11.41
N THR A 72 8.61 -9.80 -11.12
CA THR A 72 8.29 -8.82 -12.17
C THR A 72 9.45 -7.85 -12.44
N ALA A 73 9.65 -7.43 -13.69
CA ALA A 73 10.65 -6.41 -14.05
C ALA A 73 10.12 -4.97 -13.90
N VAL A 74 9.08 -4.76 -13.09
CA VAL A 74 8.46 -3.44 -12.92
C VAL A 74 9.44 -2.53 -12.15
N PRO A 75 9.79 -1.34 -12.69
CA PRO A 75 10.70 -0.42 -12.01
C PRO A 75 10.00 0.32 -10.87
N LEU A 76 10.67 0.43 -9.72
CA LEU A 76 10.20 1.23 -8.60
C LEU A 76 11.08 2.48 -8.44
N ARG A 77 10.45 3.63 -8.25
CA ARG A 77 11.13 4.94 -8.20
C ARG A 77 10.79 5.66 -6.91
N ILE A 78 11.79 5.98 -6.10
CA ILE A 78 11.62 6.56 -4.75
C ILE A 78 10.68 7.78 -4.66
N LEU A 79 10.68 8.67 -5.67
CA LEU A 79 9.83 9.87 -5.68
C LEU A 79 8.33 9.58 -5.89
N HIS A 80 7.98 8.33 -6.21
CA HIS A 80 6.60 7.91 -6.47
C HIS A 80 5.92 7.34 -5.21
N PHE A 81 6.47 7.61 -4.02
CA PHE A 81 5.78 7.41 -2.75
C PHE A 81 4.48 8.26 -2.65
N SER A 82 4.33 9.25 -3.53
CA SER A 82 3.09 10.03 -3.68
C SER A 82 1.87 9.17 -4.03
N TYR A 83 2.05 8.02 -4.70
CA TYR A 83 0.93 7.12 -5.01
C TYR A 83 0.35 6.43 -3.77
N PRO A 84 1.13 5.70 -2.95
CA PRO A 84 0.59 5.17 -1.69
C PRO A 84 0.15 6.27 -0.72
N PHE A 85 0.79 7.45 -0.75
CA PHE A 85 0.34 8.59 0.05
C PHE A 85 -1.04 9.12 -0.39
N ALA A 86 -1.27 9.26 -1.70
CA ALA A 86 -2.58 9.64 -2.24
C ALA A 86 -3.66 8.62 -1.86
N TYR A 87 -3.34 7.32 -1.90
CA TYR A 87 -4.25 6.27 -1.44
C TYR A 87 -4.61 6.41 0.05
N LEU A 88 -3.62 6.68 0.91
CA LEU A 88 -3.85 6.98 2.33
C LEU A 88 -4.77 8.20 2.53
N LEU A 89 -4.54 9.29 1.79
CA LEU A 89 -5.37 10.50 1.88
C LEU A 89 -6.80 10.23 1.44
N LEU A 90 -7.00 9.51 0.34
CA LEU A 90 -8.33 9.13 -0.14
C LEU A 90 -9.09 8.31 0.92
N TYR A 91 -8.41 7.33 1.53
CA TYR A 91 -9.01 6.54 2.60
C TYR A 91 -9.30 7.37 3.85
N THR A 92 -8.42 8.31 4.21
CA THR A 92 -8.62 9.22 5.35
C THR A 92 -9.86 10.08 5.14
N ILE A 93 -10.02 10.66 3.95
CA ILE A 93 -11.20 11.46 3.59
C ILE A 93 -12.45 10.61 3.70
N PHE A 94 -12.44 9.40 3.10
CA PHE A 94 -13.56 8.46 3.21
C PHE A 94 -13.90 8.13 4.67
N SER A 95 -12.90 7.83 5.50
CA SER A 95 -13.11 7.48 6.90
C SER A 95 -13.73 8.64 7.70
N ALA A 96 -13.25 9.86 7.47
CA ALA A 96 -13.78 11.06 8.13
C ALA A 96 -15.20 11.39 7.66
N THR A 97 -15.50 11.28 6.35
CA THR A 97 -16.84 11.55 5.83
C THR A 97 -17.84 10.48 6.25
N PHE A 98 -17.41 9.22 6.35
CA PHE A 98 -18.23 8.13 6.87
C PHE A 98 -18.64 8.37 8.33
N TRP A 99 -17.70 8.80 9.18
CA TRP A 99 -17.99 9.20 10.56
C TRP A 99 -18.86 10.47 10.63
N ALA A 100 -18.64 11.45 9.75
CA ALA A 100 -19.45 12.68 9.74
C ALA A 100 -20.93 12.43 9.41
N GLY A 101 -21.24 11.33 8.71
CA GLY A 101 -22.62 10.90 8.46
C GLY A 101 -23.29 10.29 9.69
N ASP A 102 -22.52 9.66 10.58
CA ASP A 102 -22.98 9.07 11.84
C ASP A 102 -21.80 8.92 12.81
N HIS A 103 -21.72 9.82 13.80
CA HIS A 103 -20.59 9.90 14.73
C HIS A 103 -20.41 8.65 15.60
N SER A 104 -21.40 7.76 15.65
CA SER A 104 -21.29 6.45 16.34
C SER A 104 -20.52 5.41 15.52
N ARG A 105 -20.32 5.64 14.22
CA ARG A 105 -19.68 4.69 13.30
C ARG A 105 -18.18 4.97 13.17
N VAL A 106 -17.41 4.31 14.02
CA VAL A 106 -15.95 4.27 13.92
C VAL A 106 -15.53 3.01 13.18
N ILE A 107 -14.83 3.17 12.05
CA ILE A 107 -14.37 2.02 11.24
C ILE A 107 -13.25 1.29 11.97
N TYR A 108 -12.22 2.04 12.41
CA TYR A 108 -11.07 1.52 13.15
C TYR A 108 -10.75 2.43 14.33
N GLY A 109 -10.41 1.86 15.49
CA GLY A 109 -10.06 2.65 16.67
C GLY A 109 -8.88 3.60 16.46
N ILE A 110 -7.95 3.25 15.55
CA ILE A 110 -6.82 4.12 15.17
C ILE A 110 -7.24 5.38 14.37
N LEU A 111 -8.43 5.35 13.77
CA LEU A 111 -9.06 6.46 13.05
C LEU A 111 -10.38 6.83 13.74
N ASP A 112 -10.40 6.80 15.07
CA ASP A 112 -11.52 7.27 15.86
C ASP A 112 -11.60 8.80 15.77
N TRP A 113 -12.45 9.29 14.88
CA TRP A 113 -12.68 10.72 14.65
C TRP A 113 -13.44 11.40 15.80
N ASN A 114 -13.96 10.65 16.79
CA ASN A 114 -14.38 11.25 18.07
C ASN A 114 -13.18 11.75 18.89
N LYS A 115 -11.96 11.28 18.57
CA LYS A 115 -10.67 11.73 19.11
C LYS A 115 -9.80 12.27 17.99
N PRO A 116 -10.18 13.38 17.34
CA PRO A 116 -9.60 13.82 16.08
C PRO A 116 -8.09 14.08 16.18
N GLY A 117 -7.58 14.57 17.32
CA GLY A 117 -6.15 14.77 17.52
C GLY A 117 -5.31 13.48 17.40
N LEU A 118 -5.82 12.37 17.96
CA LEU A 118 -5.15 11.07 17.85
C LEU A 118 -5.26 10.50 16.43
N ALA A 119 -6.46 10.54 15.83
CA ALA A 119 -6.68 10.08 14.46
C ALA A 119 -5.79 10.84 13.46
N THR A 120 -5.78 12.18 13.54
CA THR A 120 -4.91 13.03 12.72
C THR A 120 -3.44 12.74 12.96
N GLY A 121 -2.99 12.58 14.21
CA GLY A 121 -1.62 12.21 14.54
C GLY A 121 -1.20 10.88 13.89
N MET A 122 -2.07 9.87 13.92
CA MET A 122 -1.83 8.58 13.27
C MET A 122 -1.73 8.70 11.75
N VAL A 123 -2.60 9.49 11.11
CA VAL A 123 -2.53 9.76 9.67
C VAL A 123 -1.19 10.40 9.29
N PHE A 124 -0.71 11.38 10.06
CA PHE A 124 0.58 12.01 9.82
C PHE A 124 1.75 11.05 10.04
N LEU A 125 1.73 10.26 11.12
CA LEU A 125 2.74 9.24 11.38
C LEU A 125 2.83 8.24 10.22
N VAL A 126 1.69 7.69 9.79
CA VAL A 126 1.64 6.73 8.69
C VAL A 126 2.07 7.38 7.37
N GLY A 127 1.54 8.56 7.06
CA GLY A 127 1.76 9.22 5.77
C GLY A 127 3.15 9.81 5.59
N LEU A 128 3.75 10.38 6.64
CA LEU A 128 5.03 11.08 6.55
C LEU A 128 6.22 10.24 6.99
N ILE A 129 6.00 9.15 7.75
CA ILE A 129 7.09 8.30 8.25
C ILE A 129 6.97 6.89 7.69
N VAL A 130 5.85 6.19 7.95
CA VAL A 130 5.72 4.76 7.61
C VAL A 130 5.69 4.54 6.10
N VAL A 131 4.87 5.30 5.36
CA VAL A 131 4.73 5.20 3.90
C VAL A 131 6.07 5.48 3.20
N PRO A 132 6.78 6.60 3.45
CA PRO A 132 8.08 6.83 2.83
C PRO A 132 9.14 5.78 3.20
N ALA A 133 9.18 5.33 4.47
CA ALA A 133 10.14 4.33 4.91
C ALA A 133 9.93 2.97 4.21
N LEU A 134 8.68 2.51 4.10
CA LEU A 134 8.35 1.26 3.42
C LEU A 134 8.51 1.37 1.90
N HIS A 135 8.17 2.51 1.30
CA HIS A 135 8.42 2.75 -0.12
C HIS A 135 9.92 2.73 -0.42
N PHE A 136 10.73 3.30 0.47
CA PHE A 136 12.18 3.25 0.39
C PHE A 136 12.73 1.82 0.52
N LEU A 137 12.19 1.00 1.42
CA LEU A 137 12.53 -0.43 1.51
C LEU A 137 12.31 -1.15 0.18
N PHE A 138 11.16 -0.96 -0.46
CA PHE A 138 10.89 -1.56 -1.77
C PHE A 138 11.78 -1.01 -2.88
N TYR A 139 12.15 0.27 -2.81
CA TYR A 139 13.16 0.84 -3.70
C TYR A 139 14.52 0.15 -3.53
N LEU A 140 14.95 -0.14 -2.30
CA LEU A 140 16.19 -0.89 -2.05
C LEU A 140 16.12 -2.31 -2.62
N ILE A 141 14.99 -3.00 -2.48
CA ILE A 141 14.77 -4.32 -3.07
C ILE A 141 14.90 -4.25 -4.60
N TYR A 142 14.27 -3.26 -5.23
CA TYR A 142 14.41 -3.02 -6.67
C TYR A 142 15.88 -2.79 -7.06
N LYS A 143 16.61 -1.92 -6.34
CA LYS A 143 18.02 -1.64 -6.62
C LYS A 143 18.91 -2.87 -6.44
N PHE A 144 18.65 -3.69 -5.43
CA PHE A 144 19.35 -4.95 -5.21
C PHE A 144 19.14 -5.92 -6.37
N ARG A 145 17.90 -6.06 -6.87
CA ARG A 145 17.61 -6.91 -8.03
C ARG A 145 18.34 -6.45 -9.29
N VAL A 146 18.33 -5.14 -9.57
CA VAL A 146 19.07 -4.59 -10.71
C VAL A 146 20.56 -4.85 -10.55
N PHE A 147 21.11 -4.68 -9.35
CA PHE A 147 22.52 -4.98 -9.08
C PHE A 147 22.86 -6.45 -9.37
N VAL A 148 22.05 -7.40 -8.88
CA VAL A 148 22.25 -8.84 -9.14
C VAL A 148 22.16 -9.14 -10.63
N TYR A 149 21.17 -8.61 -11.33
CA TYR A 149 21.01 -8.78 -12.78
C TYR A 149 22.26 -8.31 -13.54
N MET A 150 22.76 -7.11 -13.23
CA MET A 150 23.95 -6.55 -13.88
C MET A 150 25.22 -7.33 -13.55
N ARG A 151 25.29 -8.00 -12.40
CA ARG A 151 26.45 -8.82 -12.03
C ARG A 151 26.45 -10.21 -12.66
N LEU A 152 25.28 -10.80 -12.90
CA LEU A 152 25.14 -12.17 -13.39
C LEU A 152 25.01 -12.27 -14.91
N LEU A 153 24.43 -11.26 -15.57
CA LEU A 153 24.04 -11.33 -16.99
C LEU A 153 24.68 -10.27 -17.89
N ALA A 154 25.43 -9.32 -17.33
CA ALA A 154 26.20 -8.34 -18.11
C ALA A 154 27.70 -8.68 -18.20
N GLN A 155 28.04 -9.97 -18.05
CA GLN A 155 29.31 -10.55 -18.52
C GLN A 155 29.19 -10.89 -20.01
#